data_AF-A0A382UYI9-F1
#
_entry.id   AF-A0A382UYI9-F1
#
_cell.length_a   1.000
_cell.length_b   1.000
_cell.length_c   1.000
_cell.angle_alpha   90.00
_cell.angle_beta   90.00
_cell.angle_gamma   90.00
#
_symmetry.space_group_name_H-M   'P 1'
#
loop_
_entity.id
_entity.type
_entity.pdbx_description
1 polymer ?
#
loop_
_entity_poly.entity_id
_entity_poly.type
_entity_poly.pdbx_seq_one_letter_code
_entity_poly.pdbx_strand_id
1 'polypeptide(L)'
;MAALALTVALAVWVVAQWGAVVQPQRNSDRDEKRAATLGELQTADEEALNSFGVVDESLKRYRIPIQNAMTLVAELGAKNIAKEVAERTAPPTDLKLVEIPNPDFLADESELDDPALIAQGKTLFLTKICFTCH
;
A
#
# COMPACT_ATOMS: atom_id res chain seq x y z
N MET A 1 51.79 -3.34 -29.57
CA MET A 1 51.83 -2.58 -28.29
C MET A 1 51.44 -1.10 -28.48
N ALA A 2 52.10 -0.33 -29.35
CA ALA A 2 51.82 1.11 -29.51
C ALA A 2 50.40 1.44 -30.05
N ALA A 3 49.90 0.70 -31.05
CA ALA A 3 48.57 0.94 -31.62
C ALA A 3 47.42 0.70 -30.62
N LEU A 4 47.56 -0.32 -29.76
CA LEU A 4 46.56 -0.69 -28.75
C LEU A 4 46.50 0.35 -27.62
N ALA A 5 47.66 0.87 -27.21
CA ALA A 5 47.73 1.97 -26.25
C ALA A 5 47.06 3.24 -26.80
N LEU A 6 47.21 3.52 -28.09
CA LEU A 6 46.64 4.70 -28.74
C LEU A 6 45.11 4.60 -28.87
N THR A 7 44.57 3.40 -29.14
CA THR A 7 43.13 3.18 -29.15
C THR A 7 42.50 3.33 -27.77
N VAL A 8 43.18 2.88 -26.72
CA VAL A 8 42.68 3.03 -25.34
C VAL A 8 42.71 4.51 -24.93
N ALA A 9 43.78 5.23 -25.26
CA ALA A 9 43.87 6.66 -24.98
C ALA A 9 42.76 7.47 -25.68
N LEU A 10 42.47 7.16 -26.95
CA LEU A 10 41.37 7.80 -27.69
C LEU A 10 40.00 7.47 -27.10
N ALA A 11 39.77 6.21 -26.71
CA ALA A 11 38.51 5.82 -26.07
C ALA A 11 38.29 6.54 -24.74
N VAL A 12 39.32 6.63 -23.90
CA VAL A 12 39.27 7.37 -22.63
C VAL A 12 39.03 8.86 -22.88
N TRP A 13 39.68 9.46 -23.89
CA TRP A 13 39.49 10.87 -24.22
C TRP A 13 38.07 11.16 -24.73
N VAL A 14 37.51 10.30 -25.58
CA VAL A 14 36.12 10.43 -26.06
C VAL A 14 35.14 10.33 -24.89
N VAL A 15 35.32 9.37 -23.98
CA VAL A 15 34.46 9.22 -22.80
C VAL A 15 34.62 10.40 -21.84
N ALA A 16 35.82 10.95 -21.66
CA ALA A 16 36.02 12.12 -20.82
C ALA A 16 35.40 13.39 -21.42
N GLN A 17 35.53 13.58 -22.74
CA GLN A 17 35.03 14.76 -23.45
C GLN A 17 33.50 14.76 -23.58
N TRP A 18 32.90 13.60 -23.82
CA TRP A 18 31.46 13.49 -24.12
C TRP A 18 30.63 12.82 -23.01
N GLY A 19 31.26 12.16 -22.04
CA GLY A 19 30.57 11.51 -20.92
C GLY A 19 29.84 12.49 -19.99
N ALA A 20 30.28 13.74 -19.91
CA ALA A 20 29.58 14.80 -19.18
C ALA A 20 28.25 15.20 -19.85
N VAL A 21 28.12 15.00 -21.17
CA VAL A 21 26.91 15.31 -21.95
C VAL A 21 25.85 14.19 -21.81
N VAL A 22 26.25 13.01 -21.36
CA VAL A 22 25.38 11.82 -21.14
C VAL A 22 25.15 11.56 -19.64
N GLN A 23 25.14 12.60 -18.82
CA GLN A 23 24.52 12.49 -17.50
C GLN A 23 22.99 12.43 -17.70
N PRO A 24 22.25 11.49 -17.08
CA PRO A 24 20.80 11.61 -17.03
C PRO A 24 20.49 12.97 -16.42
N GLN A 25 19.75 13.83 -17.14
CA GLN A 25 19.40 15.17 -16.66
C GLN A 25 18.79 15.04 -15.25
N ARG A 26 19.57 15.37 -14.23
CA ARG A 26 19.11 15.53 -12.86
C ARG A 26 18.33 16.84 -12.85
N ASN A 27 17.02 16.77 -13.05
CA ASN A 27 16.19 17.97 -13.09
C ASN A 27 15.76 18.39 -11.68
N SER A 28 16.74 18.90 -10.92
CA SER A 28 16.56 19.47 -9.58
C SER A 28 15.30 20.33 -9.48
N ASP A 29 15.00 21.12 -10.51
CA ASP A 29 13.86 22.03 -10.55
C ASP A 29 12.50 21.30 -10.57
N ARG A 30 12.42 20.11 -11.18
CA ARG A 30 11.19 19.28 -11.15
C ARG A 30 11.09 18.54 -9.83
N ASP A 31 12.21 18.06 -9.31
CA ASP A 31 12.23 17.33 -8.03
C ASP A 31 11.86 18.27 -6.88
N GLU A 32 12.32 19.52 -6.91
CA GLU A 32 11.95 20.58 -5.96
C GLU A 32 10.46 20.95 -6.08
N LYS A 33 9.94 21.12 -7.31
CA LYS A 33 8.50 21.34 -7.54
C LYS A 33 7.66 20.19 -7.02
N ARG A 34 8.10 18.94 -7.24
CA ARG A 34 7.38 17.75 -6.75
C ARG A 34 7.39 17.69 -5.23
N ALA A 35 8.51 18.03 -4.59
CA ALA A 35 8.61 18.08 -3.13
C ALA A 35 7.68 19.16 -2.55
N ALA A 36 7.62 20.35 -3.16
CA ALA A 36 6.72 21.42 -2.76
C ALA A 36 5.24 21.01 -2.89
N THR A 37 4.85 20.43 -4.03
CA THR A 37 3.47 19.93 -4.22
C THR A 37 3.11 18.82 -3.23
N LEU A 38 4.05 17.94 -2.89
CA LEU A 38 3.82 16.92 -1.87
C LEU A 38 3.58 17.53 -0.47
N GLY A 39 4.33 18.58 -0.11
CA GLY A 39 4.14 19.27 1.17
C GLY A 39 2.78 19.97 1.27
N GLU A 40 2.33 20.60 0.19
CA GLU A 40 1.00 21.21 0.11
C GLU A 40 -0.11 20.16 0.26
N LEU A 41 0.02 19.02 -0.43
CA LEU A 41 -0.93 17.92 -0.33
C LEU A 41 -0.96 17.31 1.08
N GLN A 42 0.20 17.13 1.72
CA GLN A 42 0.27 16.63 3.09
C GLN A 42 -0.44 17.55 4.09
N THR A 43 -0.26 18.87 3.93
CA THR A 43 -0.92 19.85 4.81
C THR A 43 -2.44 19.83 4.60
N ALA A 44 -2.88 19.78 3.33
CA ALA A 44 -4.30 19.66 3.00
C ALA A 44 -4.92 18.34 3.50
N ASP A 45 -4.16 17.25 3.46
CA ASP A 45 -4.58 15.95 4.00
C ASP A 45 -4.63 15.97 5.53
N GLU A 46 -3.66 16.57 6.22
CA GLU A 46 -3.71 16.69 7.68
C GLU A 46 -4.90 17.55 8.13
N GLU A 47 -5.18 18.66 7.45
CA GLU A 47 -6.37 19.47 7.71
C GLU A 47 -7.65 18.68 7.43
N ALA A 48 -7.69 17.92 6.33
CA ALA A 48 -8.80 17.06 5.96
C ALA A 48 -9.13 16.00 7.01
N LEU A 49 -8.12 15.36 7.57
CA LEU A 49 -8.31 14.26 8.52
C LEU A 49 -8.78 14.75 9.90
N ASN A 50 -8.55 16.03 10.21
CA ASN A 50 -8.79 16.62 11.54
C ASN A 50 -9.94 17.64 11.58
N SER A 51 -10.53 17.99 10.44
CA SER A 51 -11.59 19.00 10.35
C SER A 51 -12.91 18.44 9.80
N PHE A 52 -14.00 19.16 10.09
CA PHE A 52 -15.30 18.92 9.44
C PHE A 52 -15.38 19.71 8.14
N GLY A 53 -16.02 19.13 7.12
CA GLY A 53 -16.20 19.82 5.84
C GLY A 53 -17.33 19.23 5.00
N VAL A 54 -17.81 20.00 4.04
CA VAL A 54 -18.79 19.53 3.05
C VAL A 54 -18.01 19.05 1.83
N VAL A 55 -18.17 17.79 1.45
CA VAL A 55 -17.51 17.20 0.26
C VAL A 55 -18.43 17.28 -0.94
N ASP A 56 -19.71 16.96 -0.75
CA ASP A 56 -20.75 17.09 -1.76
C ASP A 56 -22.09 17.27 -1.07
N GLU A 57 -22.64 18.48 -1.13
CA GLU A 57 -23.91 18.81 -0.47
C GLU A 57 -25.10 18.13 -1.15
N SER A 58 -25.05 17.97 -2.48
CA SER A 58 -26.13 17.35 -3.27
C SER A 58 -26.30 15.87 -2.92
N LEU A 59 -25.17 15.18 -2.68
CA LEU A 59 -25.13 13.79 -2.25
C LEU A 59 -25.09 13.64 -0.72
N LYS A 60 -25.22 14.74 0.03
CA LYS A 60 -25.14 14.78 1.51
C LYS A 60 -23.89 14.09 2.05
N ARG A 61 -22.76 14.25 1.36
CA ARG A 61 -21.45 13.71 1.76
C ARG A 61 -20.70 14.77 2.54
N TYR A 62 -20.47 14.46 3.81
CA TYR A 62 -19.72 15.30 4.72
C TYR A 62 -18.45 14.59 5.15
N ARG A 63 -17.39 15.35 5.30
CA ARG A 63 -16.15 14.96 5.94
C ARG A 63 -16.30 15.16 7.44
N ILE A 64 -15.90 14.12 8.18
CA ILE A 64 -15.82 14.13 9.64
C ILE A 64 -14.37 13.83 10.04
N PRO A 65 -13.86 14.39 11.15
CA PRO A 65 -12.55 14.06 11.67
C PRO A 65 -12.42 12.57 11.97
N ILE A 66 -11.23 12.00 11.77
CA ILE A 66 -10.97 10.56 11.97
C ILE A 66 -11.42 10.10 13.35
N GLN A 67 -11.09 10.86 14.40
CA GLN A 67 -11.42 10.46 15.78
C GLN A 67 -12.94 10.28 15.95
N ASN A 68 -13.72 11.19 15.39
CA ASN A 68 -15.18 11.16 15.44
C ASN A 68 -15.72 10.02 14.56
N ALA A 69 -15.11 9.77 13.40
CA ALA A 69 -15.47 8.64 12.54
C ALA A 69 -15.25 7.30 13.27
N MET A 70 -14.11 7.15 13.96
CA MET A 70 -13.79 5.94 14.71
C MET A 70 -14.75 5.71 15.88
N THR A 71 -15.11 6.77 16.61
CA THR A 71 -16.14 6.69 17.67
C THR A 71 -17.50 6.29 17.08
N LEU A 72 -17.92 6.91 15.98
CA LEU A 72 -19.20 6.60 15.32
C LEU A 72 -19.24 5.15 14.83
N VAL A 73 -18.16 4.65 14.21
CA VAL A 73 -18.03 3.26 13.76
C VAL A 73 -18.05 2.31 14.95
N ALA A 74 -17.38 2.64 16.06
CA ALA A 74 -17.43 1.81 17.28
C ALA A 74 -18.84 1.76 17.88
N GLU A 75 -19.55 2.88 17.94
CA GLU A 75 -20.93 2.96 18.45
C GLU A 75 -21.94 2.24 17.55
N LEU A 76 -21.85 2.44 16.23
CA LEU A 76 -22.69 1.76 15.24
C LEU A 76 -22.35 0.28 15.14
N GLY A 77 -21.07 -0.06 15.23
CA GLY A 77 -20.57 -1.42 15.32
C GLY A 77 -21.16 -2.12 16.55
N ALA A 78 -21.07 -1.52 17.74
CA ALA A 78 -21.66 -2.09 18.96
C ALA A 78 -23.17 -2.34 18.83
N LYS A 79 -23.91 -1.43 18.19
CA LYS A 79 -25.35 -1.58 17.95
C LYS A 79 -25.68 -2.67 16.93
N ASN A 80 -24.87 -2.81 15.88
CA ASN A 80 -25.10 -3.80 14.81
C ASN A 80 -24.51 -5.18 15.11
N ILE A 81 -23.50 -5.29 15.98
CA ILE A 81 -22.95 -6.57 16.43
C ILE A 81 -24.02 -7.42 17.11
N ALA A 82 -24.90 -6.84 17.92
CA ALA A 82 -26.00 -7.58 18.53
C ALA A 82 -26.94 -8.20 17.49
N LYS A 83 -27.25 -7.45 16.41
CA LYS A 83 -28.08 -7.93 15.30
C LYS A 83 -27.35 -8.99 14.48
N GLU A 84 -26.10 -8.75 14.14
CA GLU A 84 -25.30 -9.67 13.32
C GLU A 84 -24.93 -10.96 14.07
N VAL A 85 -24.70 -10.89 15.39
CA VAL A 85 -24.55 -12.08 16.25
C VAL A 85 -25.87 -12.85 16.31
N ALA A 86 -27.02 -12.19 16.45
CA ALA A 86 -28.32 -12.86 16.43
C ALA A 86 -28.61 -13.54 15.08
N GLU A 87 -28.26 -12.90 13.96
CA GLU A 87 -28.40 -13.47 12.61
C GLU A 87 -27.44 -14.66 12.38
N ARG A 88 -26.22 -14.61 12.93
CA ARG A 88 -25.21 -15.69 12.79
C ARG A 88 -25.35 -16.85 13.79
N THR A 89 -25.99 -16.61 14.93
CA THR A 89 -26.29 -17.65 15.95
C THR A 89 -27.65 -18.30 15.75
N ALA A 90 -28.50 -17.75 14.87
CA ALA A 90 -29.66 -18.49 14.37
C ALA A 90 -29.18 -19.80 13.72
N PRO A 91 -29.79 -20.95 14.04
CA PRO A 91 -29.39 -22.23 13.48
C PRO A 91 -29.51 -22.17 11.95
N PRO A 92 -28.43 -22.45 11.20
CA PRO A 92 -28.46 -22.39 9.75
C PRO A 92 -29.44 -23.41 9.22
N THR A 93 -30.52 -22.97 8.56
CA THR A 93 -31.52 -23.88 7.99
C THR A 93 -31.06 -24.57 6.71
N ASP A 94 -29.97 -24.11 6.07
CA ASP A 94 -29.54 -24.56 4.73
C ASP A 94 -28.02 -24.71 4.55
N LEU A 95 -27.27 -25.15 5.57
CA LEU A 95 -25.86 -25.48 5.38
C LEU A 95 -25.69 -26.74 4.51
N LYS A 96 -25.48 -26.54 3.21
CA LYS A 96 -24.76 -27.49 2.38
C LYS A 96 -23.27 -27.17 2.47
N LEU A 97 -22.46 -28.16 2.84
CA LEU A 97 -21.01 -28.08 2.62
C LEU A 97 -20.79 -27.82 1.13
N VAL A 98 -20.32 -26.63 0.79
CA VAL A 98 -19.75 -26.37 -0.52
C VAL A 98 -18.32 -26.91 -0.45
N GLU A 99 -18.07 -28.03 -1.13
CA GLU A 99 -16.71 -28.47 -1.40
C GLU A 99 -16.06 -27.41 -2.29
N ILE A 100 -15.23 -26.56 -1.69
CA ILE A 100 -14.40 -25.63 -2.43
C ILE A 100 -13.26 -26.48 -3.02
N PRO A 101 -13.14 -26.57 -4.36
CA PRO A 101 -12.01 -27.26 -4.96
C PRO A 101 -10.73 -26.63 -4.43
N ASN A 102 -9.77 -27.46 -4.02
CA ASN A 102 -8.54 -27.02 -3.39
C ASN A 102 -7.91 -25.93 -4.28
N PRO A 103 -7.93 -24.67 -3.84
CA PRO A 103 -7.43 -23.59 -4.69
C PRO A 103 -5.94 -23.81 -4.88
N ASP A 104 -5.53 -23.89 -6.14
CA ASP A 104 -4.13 -23.97 -6.56
C ASP A 104 -3.47 -22.60 -6.32
N PHE A 105 -3.32 -22.23 -5.04
CA PHE A 105 -2.71 -20.98 -4.59
C PHE A 105 -1.18 -21.01 -4.67
N LEU A 106 -0.60 -22.19 -4.94
CA LEU A 106 0.82 -22.40 -4.95
C LEU A 106 1.24 -22.81 -6.34
N ALA A 107 1.90 -21.89 -7.04
CA ALA A 107 2.55 -22.21 -8.31
C ALA A 107 3.67 -23.27 -8.14
N ASP A 108 4.14 -23.48 -6.89
CA ASP A 108 5.14 -24.47 -6.50
C ASP A 108 4.96 -24.85 -5.01
N GLU A 109 4.70 -26.14 -4.71
CA GLU A 109 4.55 -26.64 -3.34
C GLU A 109 5.85 -26.57 -2.52
N SER A 110 7.01 -26.40 -3.17
CA SER A 110 8.30 -26.31 -2.47
C SER A 110 8.49 -24.99 -1.70
N GLU A 111 7.68 -23.97 -1.98
CA GLU A 111 7.70 -22.68 -1.27
C GLU A 111 7.04 -22.74 0.11
N LEU A 112 6.25 -23.79 0.42
CA LEU A 112 5.60 -24.00 1.72
C LEU A 112 6.60 -24.13 2.87
N ASP A 113 7.79 -24.69 2.59
CA ASP A 113 8.82 -24.95 3.58
C ASP A 113 9.87 -23.83 3.68
N ASP A 114 9.73 -22.73 2.91
CA ASP A 114 10.66 -21.61 2.98
C ASP A 114 10.51 -20.87 4.33
N PRO A 115 11.53 -20.91 5.21
CA PRO A 115 11.47 -20.27 6.51
C PRO A 115 11.30 -18.74 6.43
N ALA A 116 11.76 -18.10 5.34
CA ALA A 116 11.58 -16.67 5.14
C ALA A 116 10.13 -16.33 4.82
N LEU A 117 9.48 -17.13 3.97
CA LEU A 117 8.06 -16.98 3.62
C LEU A 117 7.17 -17.22 4.84
N ILE A 118 7.48 -18.25 5.64
CA ILE A 118 6.77 -18.54 6.90
C ILE A 118 6.92 -17.38 7.89
N ALA A 119 8.12 -16.81 8.04
CA ALA A 119 8.35 -15.68 8.94
C ALA A 119 7.58 -14.42 8.49
N GLN A 120 7.52 -14.17 7.17
CA GLN A 120 6.74 -13.08 6.59
C GLN A 120 5.24 -13.29 6.82
N GLY A 121 4.74 -14.50 6.58
CA GLY A 121 3.35 -14.87 6.84
C GLY A 121 2.94 -14.65 8.30
N LYS A 122 3.79 -15.06 9.25
CA LYS A 122 3.56 -14.80 10.69
C LYS A 122 3.51 -13.31 11.02
N THR A 123 4.40 -12.52 10.44
CA THR A 123 4.42 -11.07 10.65
C THR A 123 3.14 -10.43 10.12
N LEU A 124 2.71 -10.82 8.92
CA LEU A 124 1.46 -10.33 8.33
C LEU A 124 0.25 -10.78 9.16
N PHE A 125 0.21 -12.03 9.61
CA PHE A 125 -0.89 -12.54 10.42
C PHE A 125 -1.05 -11.71 11.72
N LEU A 126 0.05 -11.50 12.46
CA LEU A 126 0.05 -10.78 13.73
C LEU A 126 -0.18 -9.27 13.61
N THR A 127 0.24 -8.65 12.51
CA THR A 127 0.16 -7.19 12.33
C THR A 127 -1.06 -6.74 11.54
N LYS A 128 -1.79 -7.66 10.92
CA LYS A 128 -3.01 -7.39 10.15
C LYS A 128 -4.24 -7.87 10.89
N ILE A 129 -5.39 -7.62 10.28
CA ILE A 129 -6.70 -7.85 10.87
C ILE A 129 -6.98 -9.33 11.18
N CYS A 130 -6.27 -10.27 10.54
CA CYS A 130 -6.46 -11.71 10.75
C CYS A 130 -6.34 -12.09 12.24
N PHE A 131 -5.31 -11.60 12.94
CA PHE A 131 -5.10 -11.86 14.37
C PHE A 131 -6.21 -11.32 15.28
N THR A 132 -7.02 -10.36 14.81
CA THR A 132 -8.09 -9.79 15.65
C THR A 132 -9.29 -10.72 15.80
N CYS A 133 -9.43 -11.72 14.92
CA CYS A 133 -10.55 -12.66 14.93
C CYS A 133 -10.14 -14.13 15.04
N HIS A 134 -8.85 -14.45 14.87
CA HIS A 134 -8.30 -15.82 14.86
C HIS A 134 -7.05 -15.94 15.72
#